data_AF-A0AB35YQ02-F1
#
_entry.id   AF-A0AB35YQ02-F1
#
_cell.length_a   1.000
_cell.length_b   1.000
_cell.length_c   1.000
_cell.angle_alpha   90.00
_cell.angle_beta   90.00
_cell.angle_gamma   90.00
#
_symmetry.space_group_name_H-M   'P 1'
#
loop_
_entity.id
_entity.type
_entity.pdbx_description
1 polymer ?
#
loop_
_entity_poly.entity_id
_entity_poly.type
_entity_poly.pdbx_seq_one_letter_code
_entity_poly.pdbx_strand_id
1 'polypeptide(L)'
;MKRCLTIIALLIVVIGYSQVGIGTVDPKSDLHIVKTADNDGGSIQIDGGIRLGGTESVQGSKGKVGQVLMSTGSTAEWVTIGKFDGYFSDCAVPNKVIYVNIDLPSGSNGNQVNVTSSQMTNALNSLPDGGIVVLRTNNITTYTDATTRLTIELPKAVNVLNKPFAIAFDGPNSTNNILNNNKSIEILVKTTDDPSYVYELSTVSSTRKFFIKSFPDNNNNDYKISEIENNSGRAQHILLFNSYTIKAINSNTWSFTTRDCYVQNPSN
;
A
#
# COMPACT_ATOMS: atom_id res chain seq x y z
N MET A 1 -22.29 -18.57 -74.07
CA MET A 1 -21.82 -18.67 -72.67
C MET A 1 -21.60 -17.26 -72.14
N LYS A 2 -22.52 -16.76 -71.29
CA LYS A 2 -22.54 -15.36 -70.81
C LYS A 2 -22.06 -15.31 -69.35
N ARG A 3 -20.94 -14.64 -69.13
CA ARG A 3 -20.51 -13.89 -67.93
C ARG A 3 -21.02 -14.42 -66.58
N CYS A 4 -20.23 -15.29 -65.95
CA CYS A 4 -20.37 -15.65 -64.52
C CYS A 4 -19.05 -15.32 -63.82
N LEU A 5 -18.71 -14.04 -63.74
CA LEU A 5 -17.43 -13.61 -63.16
C LEU A 5 -17.59 -12.25 -62.47
N THR A 6 -18.30 -12.19 -61.33
CA THR A 6 -18.14 -11.16 -60.27
C THR A 6 -19.13 -11.38 -59.12
N ILE A 7 -19.00 -12.46 -58.35
CA ILE A 7 -19.57 -12.53 -56.99
C ILE A 7 -18.61 -13.31 -56.07
N ILE A 8 -17.35 -12.87 -55.96
CA ILE A 8 -16.48 -13.19 -54.81
C ILE A 8 -15.53 -11.99 -54.59
N ALA A 9 -16.11 -10.80 -54.49
CA ALA A 9 -15.46 -9.68 -53.86
C ALA A 9 -16.37 -9.29 -52.70
N LEU A 10 -15.79 -9.08 -51.53
CA LEU A 10 -16.45 -8.66 -50.30
C LEU A 10 -17.05 -9.77 -49.40
N LEU A 11 -16.30 -10.85 -49.16
CA LEU A 11 -16.25 -11.37 -47.79
C LEU A 11 -15.26 -10.47 -47.01
N ILE A 12 -15.68 -9.24 -46.67
CA ILE A 12 -15.00 -8.53 -45.59
C ILE A 12 -15.34 -9.33 -44.35
N VAL A 13 -14.43 -10.23 -43.96
CA VAL A 13 -14.36 -10.69 -42.58
C VAL A 13 -14.07 -9.42 -41.79
N VAL A 14 -15.13 -8.83 -41.23
CA VAL A 14 -14.99 -7.82 -40.19
C VAL A 14 -14.42 -8.61 -39.01
N ILE A 15 -13.10 -8.65 -38.90
CA ILE A 15 -12.43 -9.10 -37.69
C ILE A 15 -12.80 -8.06 -36.66
N GLY A 16 -13.88 -8.33 -35.90
CA GLY A 16 -14.27 -7.52 -34.77
C GLY A 16 -13.19 -7.69 -33.72
N TYR A 17 -12.24 -6.77 -33.66
CA TYR A 17 -11.32 -6.69 -32.55
C TYR A 17 -12.15 -6.36 -31.31
N SER A 18 -12.14 -7.25 -30.31
CA SER A 18 -12.82 -7.01 -29.02
C SER A 18 -12.12 -5.94 -28.17
N GLN A 19 -10.99 -5.42 -28.65
CA GLN A 19 -10.11 -4.52 -27.92
C GLN A 19 -10.01 -3.18 -28.64
N VAL A 20 -10.16 -2.10 -27.88
CA VAL A 20 -10.08 -0.71 -28.34
C VAL A 20 -8.72 -0.15 -27.96
N GLY A 21 -7.87 0.07 -28.95
CA GLY A 21 -6.62 0.82 -28.80
C GLY A 21 -6.81 2.29 -29.15
N ILE A 22 -6.46 3.20 -28.23
CA ILE A 22 -6.34 4.64 -28.51
C ILE A 22 -4.85 4.99 -28.48
N GLY A 23 -4.33 5.41 -29.62
CA GLY A 23 -2.90 5.74 -29.75
C GLY A 23 -1.95 4.55 -29.85
N THR A 24 -2.49 3.34 -30.05
CA THR A 24 -1.73 2.11 -30.30
C THR A 24 -2.49 1.18 -31.23
N VAL A 25 -1.78 0.43 -32.07
CA VAL A 25 -2.34 -0.62 -32.94
C VAL A 25 -2.32 -2.01 -32.29
N ASP A 26 -1.60 -2.15 -31.17
CA ASP A 26 -1.44 -3.38 -30.41
C ASP A 26 -2.00 -3.19 -28.97
N PRO A 27 -3.34 -3.20 -28.80
CA PRO A 27 -3.94 -3.10 -27.48
C PRO A 27 -3.53 -4.30 -26.59
N LYS A 28 -3.25 -4.04 -25.31
CA LYS A 28 -2.88 -5.07 -24.30
C LYS A 28 -4.02 -5.35 -23.32
N SER A 29 -5.15 -4.70 -23.53
CA SER A 29 -6.35 -4.72 -22.70
C SER A 29 -7.55 -4.34 -23.56
N ASP A 30 -8.77 -4.65 -23.10
CA ASP A 30 -10.00 -4.34 -23.84
C ASP A 30 -10.16 -2.85 -24.15
N LEU A 31 -9.60 -1.99 -23.30
CA LEU A 31 -9.31 -0.59 -23.62
C LEU A 31 -7.85 -0.31 -23.27
N HIS A 32 -7.04 0.06 -24.26
CA HIS A 32 -5.63 0.42 -24.10
C HIS A 32 -5.38 1.84 -24.64
N ILE A 33 -5.04 2.78 -23.75
CA ILE A 33 -4.80 4.18 -24.10
C ILE A 33 -3.32 4.46 -23.89
N VAL A 34 -2.62 4.87 -24.96
CA VAL A 34 -1.18 5.16 -24.96
C VAL A 34 -0.96 6.62 -25.36
N LYS A 35 -0.05 7.29 -24.67
CA LYS A 35 0.39 8.66 -25.00
C LYS A 35 1.12 8.64 -26.36
N THR A 36 0.63 9.42 -27.33
CA THR A 36 1.20 9.48 -28.69
C THR A 36 2.08 10.71 -28.95
N ALA A 37 2.02 11.75 -28.11
CA ALA A 37 2.86 12.95 -28.22
C ALA A 37 3.03 13.66 -26.86
N ASP A 38 4.10 14.46 -26.69
CA ASP A 38 4.51 15.05 -25.40
C ASP A 38 3.66 16.20 -24.87
N ASN A 39 2.66 16.64 -25.62
CA ASN A 39 2.02 17.94 -25.38
C ASN A 39 0.69 17.85 -24.60
N ASP A 40 0.15 16.64 -24.42
CA ASP A 40 -0.98 16.39 -23.55
C ASP A 40 -0.83 14.98 -22.96
N GLY A 41 -0.77 14.86 -21.64
CA GLY A 41 -0.17 13.75 -20.89
C GLY A 41 -0.88 12.39 -20.95
N GLY A 42 -1.60 12.05 -22.03
CA GLY A 42 -2.50 10.91 -22.06
C GLY A 42 -3.69 11.12 -21.13
N SER A 43 -4.19 12.36 -21.09
CA SER A 43 -5.34 12.77 -20.28
C SER A 43 -6.61 12.08 -20.80
N ILE A 44 -7.28 11.36 -19.91
CA ILE A 44 -8.61 10.81 -20.16
C ILE A 44 -9.59 11.74 -19.42
N GLN A 45 -10.38 12.50 -20.18
CA GLN A 45 -11.50 13.25 -19.63
C GLN A 45 -12.78 12.43 -19.77
N ILE A 46 -13.49 12.25 -18.66
CA ILE A 46 -14.79 11.57 -18.63
C ILE A 46 -15.80 12.57 -18.07
N ASP A 47 -16.64 13.13 -18.93
CA ASP A 47 -17.72 14.06 -18.55
C ASP A 47 -18.94 13.29 -18.01
N GLY A 48 -18.70 12.45 -16.99
CA GLY A 48 -19.65 11.52 -16.39
C GLY A 48 -19.07 10.84 -15.15
N GLY A 49 -19.24 9.52 -15.02
CA GLY A 49 -18.66 8.76 -13.92
C GLY A 49 -18.24 7.36 -14.34
N ILE A 50 -17.14 6.87 -13.79
CA ILE A 50 -16.71 5.47 -13.95
C ILE A 50 -17.65 4.61 -13.10
N ARG A 51 -18.04 3.45 -13.63
CA ARG A 51 -18.82 2.46 -12.92
C ARG A 51 -18.11 1.12 -12.96
N LEU A 52 -18.08 0.43 -11.84
CA LEU A 52 -17.47 -0.89 -11.71
C LEU A 52 -18.52 -1.98 -11.57
N GLY A 53 -18.22 -3.13 -12.17
CA GLY A 53 -19.13 -4.27 -12.22
C GLY A 53 -20.35 -4.00 -13.09
N GLY A 54 -21.40 -4.79 -12.85
CA GLY A 54 -22.56 -4.82 -13.72
C GLY A 54 -22.48 -5.95 -14.76
N THR A 55 -23.57 -6.12 -15.49
CA THR A 55 -23.71 -7.09 -16.58
C THR A 55 -24.31 -6.36 -17.78
N GLU A 56 -24.57 -7.07 -18.88
CA GLU A 56 -25.27 -6.52 -20.05
C GLU A 56 -26.61 -5.87 -19.69
N SER A 57 -27.26 -6.31 -18.62
CA SER A 57 -28.59 -5.83 -18.18
C SER A 57 -28.59 -5.10 -16.84
N VAL A 58 -27.46 -5.08 -16.11
CA VAL A 58 -27.37 -4.48 -14.78
C VAL A 58 -26.28 -3.43 -14.76
N GLN A 59 -26.65 -2.19 -14.47
CA GLN A 59 -25.70 -1.10 -14.37
C GLN A 59 -24.73 -1.30 -13.19
N GLY A 60 -23.43 -1.09 -13.45
CA GLY A 60 -22.40 -1.12 -12.42
C GLY A 60 -22.51 0.01 -11.38
N SER A 61 -21.79 -0.16 -10.28
CA SER A 61 -21.74 0.81 -9.17
C SER A 61 -20.85 1.99 -9.52
N LYS A 62 -21.35 3.21 -9.30
CA LYS A 62 -20.59 4.48 -9.46
C LYS A 62 -19.70 4.83 -8.25
N GLY A 63 -19.64 3.94 -7.26
CA GLY A 63 -19.07 4.26 -5.95
C GLY A 63 -19.95 5.23 -5.16
N LYS A 64 -19.50 5.56 -3.95
CA LYS A 64 -20.08 6.59 -3.08
C LYS A 64 -19.08 7.75 -2.94
N VAL A 65 -19.57 8.91 -2.53
CA VAL A 65 -18.72 10.07 -2.20
C VAL A 65 -17.66 9.65 -1.18
N GLY A 66 -16.41 10.04 -1.40
CA GLY A 66 -15.27 9.69 -0.54
C GLY A 66 -14.65 8.32 -0.81
N GLN A 67 -15.18 7.54 -1.75
CA GLN A 67 -14.54 6.31 -2.21
C GLN A 67 -13.58 6.60 -3.35
N VAL A 68 -12.48 5.86 -3.40
CA VAL A 68 -11.57 5.84 -4.54
C VAL A 68 -11.64 4.50 -5.25
N LEU A 69 -11.26 4.52 -6.52
CA LEU A 69 -11.12 3.33 -7.34
C LEU A 69 -9.77 2.69 -7.06
N MET A 70 -9.74 1.48 -6.49
CA MET A 70 -8.50 0.79 -6.13
C MET A 70 -8.39 -0.56 -6.84
N SER A 71 -7.20 -0.86 -7.36
CA SER A 71 -6.90 -2.18 -7.94
C SER A 71 -6.52 -3.17 -6.83
N THR A 72 -7.20 -4.32 -6.77
CA THR A 72 -6.86 -5.41 -5.86
C THR A 72 -5.80 -6.34 -6.45
N GLY A 73 -5.55 -6.26 -7.76
CA GLY A 73 -4.63 -7.11 -8.52
C GLY A 73 -5.36 -8.05 -9.49
N SER A 74 -6.58 -8.47 -9.17
CA SER A 74 -7.47 -9.24 -10.06
C SER A 74 -8.72 -8.46 -10.46
N THR A 75 -9.15 -7.51 -9.63
CA THR A 75 -10.33 -6.66 -9.87
C THR A 75 -10.01 -5.20 -9.53
N ALA A 76 -10.93 -4.30 -9.88
CA ALA A 76 -10.97 -2.96 -9.33
C ALA A 76 -12.22 -2.84 -8.45
N GLU A 77 -12.11 -2.16 -7.33
CA GLU A 77 -13.19 -1.99 -6.36
C GLU A 77 -13.27 -0.55 -5.85
N TRP A 78 -14.48 -0.11 -5.48
CA TRP A 78 -14.70 1.17 -4.82
C TRP A 78 -14.39 1.02 -3.34
N VAL A 79 -13.27 1.57 -2.90
CA VAL A 79 -12.80 1.47 -1.52
C VAL A 79 -12.99 2.82 -0.87
N THR A 80 -13.63 2.85 0.30
CA THR A 80 -13.58 4.03 1.17
C THR A 80 -12.18 4.11 1.76
N ILE A 81 -11.43 5.15 1.43
CA ILE A 81 -10.19 5.49 2.11
C ILE A 81 -10.53 6.45 3.27
N GLY A 82 -9.99 6.17 4.45
CA GLY A 82 -10.09 7.04 5.63
C GLY A 82 -11.26 6.80 6.59
N LYS A 83 -11.06 7.25 7.85
CA LYS A 83 -11.89 7.27 9.07
C LYS A 83 -12.59 5.98 9.49
N PHE A 84 -11.95 5.20 10.37
CA PHE A 84 -12.56 4.12 11.17
C PHE A 84 -12.08 4.19 12.62
N ASP A 85 -12.99 4.01 13.59
CA ASP A 85 -12.75 4.28 15.02
C ASP A 85 -12.09 5.64 15.28
N GLY A 86 -12.41 6.57 14.38
CA GLY A 86 -11.91 7.92 14.24
C GLY A 86 -10.49 8.08 13.67
N TYR A 87 -9.74 7.02 13.36
CA TYR A 87 -8.42 7.18 12.74
C TYR A 87 -8.55 7.62 11.27
N PHE A 88 -8.03 8.78 10.91
CA PHE A 88 -7.93 9.20 9.49
C PHE A 88 -6.71 8.53 8.85
N SER A 89 -6.80 8.12 7.58
CA SER A 89 -5.65 7.59 6.85
C SER A 89 -5.72 7.99 5.39
N ASP A 90 -4.61 8.48 4.84
CA ASP A 90 -4.43 8.67 3.40
C ASP A 90 -3.64 7.52 2.74
N CYS A 91 -3.17 6.55 3.54
CA CYS A 91 -2.57 5.32 3.05
C CYS A 91 -3.55 4.62 2.10
N ALA A 92 -3.04 4.11 0.97
CA ALA A 92 -3.82 3.44 -0.07
C ALA A 92 -4.22 2.01 0.37
N VAL A 93 -4.90 1.92 1.50
CA VAL A 93 -5.35 0.69 2.16
C VAL A 93 -6.83 0.81 2.50
N PRO A 94 -7.56 -0.31 2.61
CA PRO A 94 -8.94 -0.29 3.10
C PRO A 94 -9.06 0.34 4.48
N ASN A 95 -10.18 0.99 4.73
CA ASN A 95 -10.50 1.60 6.01
C ASN A 95 -10.97 0.55 7.05
N LYS A 96 -10.06 -0.32 7.48
CA LYS A 96 -10.23 -1.29 8.58
C LYS A 96 -9.00 -1.28 9.46
N VAL A 97 -9.18 -1.37 10.77
CA VAL A 97 -8.09 -1.28 11.75
C VAL A 97 -8.03 -2.56 12.57
N ILE A 98 -6.81 -3.01 12.88
CA ILE A 98 -6.55 -4.04 13.89
C ILE A 98 -5.45 -3.57 14.83
N TYR A 99 -5.57 -3.92 16.11
CA TYR A 99 -4.59 -3.55 17.12
C TYR A 99 -3.68 -4.73 17.44
N VAL A 100 -2.39 -4.47 17.57
CA VAL A 100 -1.40 -5.40 18.12
C VAL A 100 -0.77 -4.72 19.32
N ASN A 101 -1.00 -5.29 20.50
CA ASN A 101 -0.39 -4.80 21.73
C ASN A 101 1.08 -5.21 21.80
N ILE A 102 1.95 -4.28 22.16
CA ILE A 102 3.40 -4.46 22.18
C ILE A 102 4.03 -3.89 23.45
N ASP A 103 5.21 -4.41 23.77
CA ASP A 103 6.14 -3.78 24.70
C ASP A 103 7.32 -3.22 23.92
N LEU A 104 7.53 -1.91 24.02
CA LEU A 104 8.64 -1.19 23.39
C LEU A 104 9.43 -0.44 24.46
N PRO A 105 10.47 -1.05 25.05
CA PRO A 105 11.33 -0.37 26.02
C PRO A 105 12.21 0.69 25.34
N SER A 106 12.58 1.73 26.10
CA SER A 106 13.56 2.72 25.64
C SER A 106 14.90 2.03 25.33
N GLY A 107 15.51 2.41 24.20
CA GLY A 107 16.78 1.85 23.75
C GLY A 107 16.69 0.46 23.10
N SER A 108 15.48 -0.04 22.83
CA SER A 108 15.30 -1.25 22.03
C SER A 108 16.06 -1.14 20.70
N ASN A 109 16.64 -2.24 20.24
CA ASN A 109 17.50 -2.27 19.06
C ASN A 109 16.90 -3.16 17.96
N GLY A 110 17.48 -3.13 16.76
CA GLY A 110 16.96 -3.86 15.59
C GLY A 110 16.97 -5.39 15.76
N ASN A 111 17.73 -5.95 16.70
CA ASN A 111 17.73 -7.39 16.96
C ASN A 111 16.56 -7.83 17.83
N GLN A 112 16.02 -6.93 18.64
CA GLN A 112 14.85 -7.22 19.47
C GLN A 112 13.58 -7.11 18.61
N VAL A 113 12.96 -8.25 18.33
CA VAL A 113 11.66 -8.30 17.65
C VAL A 113 10.57 -7.94 18.64
N ASN A 114 9.87 -6.83 18.41
CA ASN A 114 8.75 -6.39 19.25
C ASN A 114 7.41 -6.94 18.73
N VAL A 115 7.31 -7.20 17.43
CA VAL A 115 6.14 -7.81 16.78
C VAL A 115 6.60 -8.99 15.95
N THR A 116 6.15 -10.18 16.32
CA THR A 116 6.49 -11.43 15.64
C THR A 116 5.68 -11.62 14.35
N SER A 117 6.21 -12.45 13.45
CA SER A 117 5.52 -12.85 12.21
C SER A 117 4.16 -13.50 12.46
N SER A 118 4.01 -14.23 13.57
CA SER A 118 2.74 -14.83 13.98
C SER A 118 1.70 -13.78 14.38
N GLN A 119 2.10 -12.77 15.16
CA GLN A 119 1.22 -11.65 15.53
C GLN A 119 0.77 -10.88 14.28
N MET A 120 1.68 -10.60 13.34
CA MET A 120 1.34 -9.95 12.08
C MET A 120 0.41 -10.81 11.22
N THR A 121 0.64 -12.12 11.14
CA THR A 121 -0.24 -13.05 10.40
C THR A 121 -1.67 -13.00 10.95
N ASN A 122 -1.82 -13.08 12.28
CA ASN A 122 -3.13 -13.05 12.93
C ASN A 122 -3.85 -11.72 12.72
N ALA A 123 -3.11 -10.61 12.82
CA ALA A 123 -3.63 -9.27 12.54
C ALA A 123 -4.14 -9.14 11.10
N LEU A 124 -3.32 -9.54 10.12
CA LEU A 124 -3.67 -9.43 8.69
C LEU A 124 -4.72 -10.46 8.24
N ASN A 125 -4.88 -11.57 8.94
CA ASN A 125 -6.00 -12.48 8.71
C ASN A 125 -7.35 -11.90 9.17
N SER A 126 -7.32 -11.00 10.16
CA SER A 126 -8.49 -10.22 10.58
C SER A 126 -8.81 -9.07 9.60
N LEU A 127 -7.91 -8.79 8.66
CA LEU A 127 -8.01 -7.78 7.61
C LEU A 127 -8.01 -8.46 6.22
N PRO A 128 -9.09 -9.14 5.81
CA PRO A 128 -9.09 -9.95 4.59
C PRO A 128 -8.76 -9.16 3.32
N ASP A 129 -9.14 -7.88 3.27
CA ASP A 129 -8.92 -6.99 2.14
C ASP A 129 -7.67 -6.11 2.30
N GLY A 130 -6.99 -6.19 3.46
CA GLY A 130 -6.01 -5.20 3.90
C GLY A 130 -6.55 -4.19 4.91
N GLY A 131 -5.69 -3.27 5.36
CA GLY A 131 -6.06 -2.22 6.31
C GLY A 131 -4.90 -1.63 7.10
N ILE A 132 -5.17 -1.15 8.31
CA ILE A 132 -4.18 -0.51 9.17
C ILE A 132 -3.91 -1.41 10.38
N VAL A 133 -2.65 -1.74 10.60
CA VAL A 133 -2.17 -2.44 11.80
C VAL A 133 -1.61 -1.40 12.75
N VAL A 134 -2.33 -1.15 13.85
CA VAL A 134 -1.90 -0.21 14.89
C VAL A 134 -1.16 -0.97 15.98
N LEU A 135 0.12 -0.68 16.12
CA LEU A 135 1.00 -1.18 17.17
C LEU A 135 0.84 -0.30 18.40
N ARG A 136 0.18 -0.84 19.42
CA ARG A 136 -0.19 -0.11 20.63
C ARG A 136 0.68 -0.54 21.79
N THR A 137 1.36 0.39 22.45
CA THR A 137 2.08 0.05 23.67
C THR A 137 1.11 -0.30 24.80
N ASN A 138 1.51 -1.23 25.68
CA ASN A 138 0.73 -1.57 26.87
C ASN A 138 0.76 -0.46 27.94
N ASN A 139 1.86 0.28 28.01
CA ASN A 139 2.13 1.30 29.01
C ASN A 139 2.64 2.60 28.37
N ILE A 140 2.43 3.71 29.06
CA ILE A 140 2.98 5.01 28.66
C ILE A 140 4.48 4.94 28.88
N THR A 141 5.25 5.18 27.83
CA THR A 141 6.71 5.13 27.87
C THR A 141 7.30 6.49 27.50
N THR A 142 8.27 6.93 28.31
CA THR A 142 9.14 8.07 27.96
C THR A 142 10.44 7.53 27.39
N TYR A 143 10.70 7.81 26.12
CA TYR A 143 11.89 7.37 25.40
C TYR A 143 13.05 8.34 25.64
N THR A 144 14.10 7.85 26.30
CA THR A 144 15.24 8.65 26.76
C THR A 144 16.57 8.29 26.10
N ASP A 145 16.63 7.15 25.42
CA ASP A 145 17.79 6.68 24.68
C ASP A 145 17.90 7.34 23.30
N ALA A 146 19.13 7.46 22.79
CA ALA A 146 19.42 8.16 21.53
C ALA A 146 18.50 7.71 20.38
N THR A 147 18.34 6.39 20.23
CA THR A 147 17.44 5.78 19.25
C THR A 147 16.77 4.58 19.90
N THR A 148 15.45 4.49 19.75
CA THR A 148 14.66 3.29 20.09
C THR A 148 14.11 2.68 18.81
N ARG A 149 14.25 1.36 18.65
CA ARG A 149 13.86 0.65 17.44
C ARG A 149 12.66 -0.25 17.70
N LEU A 150 11.60 -0.03 16.94
CA LEU A 150 10.43 -0.90 16.85
C LEU A 150 10.63 -1.86 15.67
N THR A 151 10.98 -3.11 15.97
CA THR A 151 11.25 -4.13 14.94
C THR A 151 10.04 -5.05 14.77
N ILE A 152 9.61 -5.21 13.52
CA ILE A 152 8.44 -5.98 13.12
C ILE A 152 8.86 -7.07 12.16
N GLU A 153 8.57 -8.32 12.49
CA GLU A 153 8.69 -9.42 11.54
C GLU A 153 7.45 -9.49 10.65
N LEU A 154 7.64 -9.29 9.35
CA LEU A 154 6.62 -9.53 8.36
C LEU A 154 6.29 -11.04 8.30
N PRO A 155 5.03 -11.41 8.06
CA PRO A 155 4.65 -12.80 7.87
C PRO A 155 5.27 -13.36 6.58
N LYS A 156 5.13 -14.66 6.32
CA LYS A 156 5.45 -15.19 4.98
C LYS A 156 4.57 -14.52 3.93
N ALA A 157 5.17 -13.99 2.86
CA ALA A 157 4.44 -13.17 1.88
C ALA A 157 3.29 -13.93 1.21
N VAL A 158 3.48 -15.25 0.97
CA VAL A 158 2.44 -16.14 0.42
C VAL A 158 1.15 -16.19 1.26
N ASN A 159 1.23 -15.97 2.58
CA ASN A 159 0.08 -16.04 3.48
C ASN A 159 -0.77 -14.77 3.47
N VAL A 160 -0.24 -13.66 2.95
CA VAL A 160 -0.90 -12.35 2.94
C VAL A 160 -0.88 -11.70 1.56
N LEU A 161 -0.81 -12.53 0.50
CA LEU A 161 -0.79 -12.08 -0.88
C LEU A 161 -1.93 -11.11 -1.16
N ASN A 162 -1.58 -10.04 -1.85
CA ASN A 162 -2.49 -9.01 -2.31
C ASN A 162 -3.26 -8.24 -1.24
N LYS A 163 -2.92 -8.38 0.05
CA LYS A 163 -3.50 -7.58 1.14
C LYS A 163 -2.62 -6.35 1.40
N PRO A 164 -3.00 -5.13 0.94
CA PRO A 164 -2.25 -3.92 1.26
C PRO A 164 -2.49 -3.53 2.73
N PHE A 165 -1.44 -3.16 3.45
CA PHE A 165 -1.58 -2.67 4.82
C PHE A 165 -0.60 -1.54 5.15
N ALA A 166 -0.97 -0.73 6.14
CA ALA A 166 -0.10 0.27 6.74
C ALA A 166 0.18 -0.09 8.19
N ILE A 167 1.34 0.33 8.70
CA ILE A 167 1.69 0.18 10.11
C ILE A 167 1.66 1.56 10.75
N ALA A 168 0.97 1.65 11.88
CA ALA A 168 0.95 2.84 12.72
C ALA A 168 1.41 2.49 14.14
N PHE A 169 2.11 3.40 14.80
CA PHE A 169 2.51 3.25 16.20
C PHE A 169 1.78 4.24 17.10
N ASP A 170 1.25 3.75 18.21
CA ASP A 170 0.38 4.48 19.14
C ASP A 170 0.71 4.14 20.62
N GLY A 171 0.33 5.04 21.52
CA GLY A 171 0.41 4.83 22.97
C GLY A 171 -0.82 4.08 23.53
N PRO A 172 -0.85 3.79 24.85
CA PRO A 172 -1.93 3.01 25.44
C PRO A 172 -3.21 3.84 25.55
N ASN A 173 -4.35 3.25 25.15
CA ASN A 173 -5.72 3.72 25.44
C ASN A 173 -5.89 5.25 25.50
N SER A 174 -5.70 5.95 24.38
CA SER A 174 -5.86 7.42 24.25
C SER A 174 -4.83 8.29 24.98
N THR A 175 -3.73 7.70 25.46
CA THR A 175 -2.57 8.45 25.96
C THR A 175 -1.36 8.24 25.06
N ASN A 176 -0.59 9.30 24.84
CA ASN A 176 0.55 9.27 23.93
C ASN A 176 1.83 8.92 24.69
N ASN A 177 2.68 8.11 24.05
CA ASN A 177 4.07 7.98 24.49
C ASN A 177 4.81 9.32 24.37
N ILE A 178 5.94 9.45 25.06
CA ILE A 178 6.72 10.69 25.11
C ILE A 178 8.11 10.44 24.52
N LEU A 179 8.54 11.29 23.59
CA LEU A 179 9.90 11.29 23.06
C LEU A 179 10.67 12.48 23.64
N ASN A 180 11.79 12.24 24.31
CA ASN A 180 12.62 13.33 24.84
C ASN A 180 13.35 14.09 23.72
N ASN A 181 13.85 15.28 24.05
CA ASN A 181 14.63 16.08 23.12
C ASN A 181 15.92 15.34 22.69
N ASN A 182 16.28 15.48 21.42
CA ASN A 182 17.39 14.84 20.74
C ASN A 182 17.33 13.30 20.82
N LYS A 183 16.12 12.75 20.66
CA LYS A 183 15.86 11.30 20.64
C LYS A 183 15.06 10.94 19.40
N SER A 184 15.21 9.70 18.94
CA SER A 184 14.46 9.16 17.82
C SER A 184 13.81 7.81 18.09
N ILE A 185 12.73 7.54 17.35
CA ILE A 185 12.14 6.21 17.22
C ILE A 185 12.13 5.82 15.75
N GLU A 186 12.61 4.61 15.47
CA GLU A 186 12.64 4.04 14.12
C GLU A 186 11.68 2.84 14.08
N ILE A 187 10.92 2.70 12.99
CA ILE A 187 10.22 1.44 12.68
C ILE A 187 11.02 0.69 11.64
N LEU A 188 11.36 -0.56 11.96
CA LEU A 188 12.05 -1.49 11.07
C LEU A 188 11.15 -2.69 10.80
N VAL A 189 11.23 -3.19 9.57
CA VAL A 189 10.62 -4.47 9.19
C VAL A 189 11.70 -5.48 8.79
N LYS A 190 11.51 -6.72 9.23
CA LYS A 190 12.29 -7.90 8.87
C LYS A 190 11.41 -8.88 8.10
N THR A 191 11.99 -9.64 7.19
CA THR A 191 11.25 -10.72 6.52
C THR A 191 11.61 -12.08 7.07
N THR A 192 10.59 -12.95 7.13
CA THR A 192 10.78 -14.37 7.45
C THR A 192 11.15 -15.22 6.24
N ASP A 193 10.95 -14.71 5.03
CA ASP A 193 11.25 -15.43 3.78
C ASP A 193 12.73 -15.23 3.40
N ASP A 194 13.35 -16.30 2.92
CA ASP A 194 14.70 -16.30 2.35
C ASP A 194 14.69 -17.04 0.99
N PRO A 195 15.01 -16.38 -0.14
CA PRO A 195 15.27 -14.95 -0.28
C PRO A 195 13.98 -14.12 -0.21
N SER A 196 14.11 -12.84 0.17
CA SER A 196 13.03 -11.86 0.15
C SER A 196 13.44 -10.58 -0.57
N TYR A 197 12.53 -10.03 -1.38
CA TYR A 197 12.79 -8.91 -2.29
C TYR A 197 11.95 -7.68 -1.93
N VAL A 198 12.51 -6.48 -2.14
CA VAL A 198 11.83 -5.20 -1.94
C VAL A 198 11.60 -4.52 -3.29
N TYR A 199 10.36 -4.06 -3.49
CA TYR A 199 9.95 -3.20 -4.59
C TYR A 199 9.57 -1.82 -4.02
N GLU A 200 10.33 -0.79 -4.38
CA GLU A 200 10.06 0.61 -3.99
C GLU A 200 9.84 1.47 -5.24
N LEU A 201 8.83 2.34 -5.20
CA LEU A 201 8.60 3.35 -6.23
C LEU A 201 9.48 4.58 -5.96
N SER A 202 10.41 4.89 -6.86
CA SER A 202 11.22 6.10 -6.78
C SER A 202 10.37 7.37 -6.93
N THR A 203 10.58 8.36 -6.06
CA THR A 203 9.88 9.65 -6.08
C THR A 203 10.38 10.62 -7.16
N VAL A 204 11.44 10.29 -7.89
CA VAL A 204 12.11 11.20 -8.86
C VAL A 204 12.00 10.75 -10.32
N SER A 205 11.26 9.69 -10.63
CA SER A 205 11.11 9.24 -12.01
C SER A 205 9.80 8.51 -12.25
N SER A 206 9.05 8.96 -13.26
CA SER A 206 7.85 8.29 -13.76
C SER A 206 8.09 6.90 -14.37
N THR A 207 9.35 6.43 -14.44
CA THR A 207 9.71 5.20 -15.17
C THR A 207 10.80 4.33 -14.55
N ARG A 208 11.39 4.65 -13.39
CA ARG A 208 12.39 3.76 -12.76
C ARG A 208 11.88 3.09 -11.48
N LYS A 209 11.48 1.83 -11.67
CA LYS A 209 11.22 0.82 -10.63
C LYS A 209 12.56 0.21 -10.24
N PHE A 210 13.04 0.42 -9.01
CA PHE A 210 14.23 -0.30 -8.55
C PHE A 210 13.78 -1.61 -7.90
N PHE A 211 14.20 -2.72 -8.50
CA PHE A 211 14.22 -4.00 -7.81
C PHE A 211 15.42 -3.94 -6.86
N ILE A 212 15.18 -3.79 -5.56
CA ILE A 212 16.22 -4.08 -4.60
C ILE A 212 16.22 -5.61 -4.47
N LYS A 213 17.28 -6.23 -5.01
CA LYS A 213 17.42 -7.68 -5.18
C LYS A 213 17.46 -8.45 -3.84
N SER A 214 17.38 -7.75 -2.72
CA SER A 214 17.21 -8.31 -1.38
C SER A 214 16.68 -7.20 -0.45
N PHE A 215 15.99 -7.54 0.63
CA PHE A 215 15.96 -6.64 1.79
C PHE A 215 17.40 -6.22 2.11
N PRO A 216 17.70 -4.93 2.38
CA PRO A 216 19.07 -4.47 2.51
C PRO A 216 19.82 -5.33 3.51
N ASP A 217 20.82 -6.03 2.97
CA ASP A 217 21.65 -7.01 3.67
C ASP A 217 22.69 -6.25 4.49
N ASN A 218 22.19 -5.56 5.52
CA ASN A 218 23.00 -4.81 6.47
C ASN A 218 23.09 -5.63 7.76
N ASN A 219 23.64 -6.86 7.68
CA ASN A 219 23.93 -7.77 8.80
C ASN A 219 22.74 -8.23 9.68
N ASN A 220 21.51 -7.71 9.50
CA ASN A 220 20.36 -7.97 10.37
C ASN A 220 18.99 -8.16 9.64
N ASN A 221 18.96 -8.16 8.30
CA ASN A 221 17.73 -8.23 7.49
C ASN A 221 16.68 -7.14 7.81
N ASP A 222 17.14 -5.97 8.26
CA ASP A 222 16.29 -4.84 8.67
C ASP A 222 16.07 -3.86 7.51
N TYR A 223 14.82 -3.46 7.29
CA TYR A 223 14.46 -2.34 6.42
C TYR A 223 13.76 -1.25 7.23
N LYS A 224 14.40 -0.08 7.36
CA LYS A 224 13.81 1.07 8.04
C LYS A 224 12.72 1.69 7.17
N ILE A 225 11.49 1.69 7.67
CA ILE A 225 10.32 2.21 6.96
C ILE A 225 9.81 3.53 7.53
N SER A 226 10.30 3.96 8.69
CA SER A 226 9.95 5.27 9.22
C SER A 226 10.93 5.72 10.31
N GLU A 227 11.08 7.04 10.48
CA GLU A 227 11.81 7.67 11.58
C GLU A 227 11.06 8.91 12.12
N ILE A 228 10.86 8.99 13.44
CA ILE A 228 10.49 10.22 14.14
C ILE A 228 11.69 10.68 14.94
N GLU A 229 12.05 11.95 14.79
CA GLU A 229 13.03 12.64 15.60
C GLU A 229 12.35 13.77 16.38
N ASN A 230 12.73 13.95 17.65
CA ASN A 230 12.35 15.13 18.41
C ASN A 230 13.55 16.05 18.63
N ASN A 231 13.64 17.10 17.83
CA ASN A 231 14.68 18.14 17.94
C ASN A 231 14.11 19.48 18.46
N SER A 232 12.99 19.44 19.21
CA SER A 232 12.22 20.63 19.58
C SER A 232 12.76 21.40 20.81
N GLY A 233 13.82 20.93 21.45
CA GLY A 233 14.36 21.50 22.70
C GLY A 233 13.61 21.04 23.97
N ARG A 234 12.51 20.28 23.84
CA ARG A 234 11.72 19.75 24.96
C ARG A 234 11.16 18.36 24.63
N ALA A 235 10.62 17.66 25.63
CA ALA A 235 9.91 16.41 25.42
C ALA A 235 8.58 16.65 24.66
N GLN A 236 8.20 15.71 23.80
CA GLN A 236 7.01 15.81 22.94
C GLN A 236 6.19 14.53 23.01
N HIS A 237 4.87 14.65 22.87
CA HIS A 237 4.00 13.50 22.71
C HIS A 237 4.12 12.93 21.29
N ILE A 238 4.18 11.60 21.20
CA ILE A 238 4.12 10.87 19.94
C ILE A 238 2.64 10.69 19.61
N LEU A 239 2.12 11.49 18.67
CA LEU A 239 0.69 11.55 18.36
C LEU A 239 0.22 10.39 17.47
N LEU A 240 0.97 10.10 16.40
CA LEU A 240 0.92 8.84 15.67
C LEU A 240 2.10 8.82 14.69
N PHE A 241 2.71 7.66 14.49
CA PHE A 241 3.87 7.50 13.64
C PHE A 241 3.60 6.45 12.58
N ASN A 242 3.75 6.83 11.30
CA ASN A 242 3.24 6.03 10.20
C ASN A 242 4.33 5.55 9.26
N SER A 243 4.02 4.45 8.60
CA SER A 243 4.89 3.82 7.63
C SER A 243 4.38 3.98 6.20
N TYR A 244 5.05 3.28 5.30
CA TYR A 244 4.61 3.02 3.94
C TYR A 244 3.32 2.19 3.91
N THR A 245 2.63 2.21 2.77
CA THR A 245 1.72 1.14 2.38
C THR A 245 2.55 -0.07 1.93
N ILE A 246 2.31 -1.23 2.53
CA ILE A 246 3.05 -2.47 2.31
C ILE A 246 2.11 -3.50 1.68
N LYS A 247 2.58 -4.23 0.66
CA LYS A 247 1.81 -5.30 0.01
C LYS A 247 2.71 -6.44 -0.43
N ALA A 248 2.36 -7.67 -0.09
CA ALA A 248 2.97 -8.85 -0.71
C ALA A 248 2.43 -9.00 -2.14
N ILE A 249 3.32 -8.90 -3.14
CA ILE A 249 2.93 -8.99 -4.57
C ILE A 249 3.15 -10.37 -5.17
N ASN A 250 4.02 -11.18 -4.56
CA ASN A 250 4.20 -12.61 -4.85
C ASN A 250 4.77 -13.31 -3.60
N SER A 251 5.13 -14.59 -3.72
CA SER A 251 5.53 -15.44 -2.59
C SER A 251 6.76 -14.94 -1.82
N ASN A 252 7.58 -14.06 -2.40
CA ASN A 252 8.85 -13.62 -1.84
C ASN A 252 9.09 -12.11 -2.01
N THR A 253 8.14 -11.36 -2.57
CA THR A 253 8.35 -9.94 -2.91
C THR A 253 7.36 -9.05 -2.19
N TRP A 254 7.90 -8.03 -1.54
CA TRP A 254 7.19 -6.99 -0.82
C TRP A 254 7.27 -5.67 -1.58
N SER A 255 6.11 -5.05 -1.79
CA SER A 255 5.98 -3.72 -2.37
C SER A 255 5.78 -2.71 -1.26
N PHE A 256 6.61 -1.68 -1.23
CA PHE A 256 6.49 -0.52 -0.35
C PHE A 256 6.13 0.68 -1.23
N THR A 257 4.91 1.17 -1.05
CA THR A 257 4.33 2.24 -1.85
C THR A 257 3.85 3.37 -0.96
N THR A 258 3.63 4.54 -1.53
CA THR A 258 3.09 5.72 -0.83
C THR A 258 3.88 6.02 0.44
N ARG A 259 5.14 6.43 0.23
CA ARG A 259 6.02 6.87 1.30
C ARG A 259 5.36 8.02 2.08
N ASP A 260 5.56 8.03 3.39
CA ASP A 260 5.06 9.05 4.31
C ASP A 260 3.52 9.17 4.32
N CYS A 261 2.78 8.08 4.05
CA CYS A 261 1.33 8.11 4.24
C CYS A 261 1.00 8.31 5.73
N TYR A 262 -0.02 9.11 6.01
CA TYR A 262 -0.43 9.50 7.34
C TYR A 262 -1.65 8.69 7.77
N VAL A 263 -1.53 8.05 8.92
CA VAL A 263 -2.64 7.68 9.81
C VAL A 263 -2.67 8.72 10.94
N GLN A 264 -3.86 9.19 11.35
CA GLN A 264 -4.04 10.19 12.40
C GLN A 264 -5.07 9.68 13.40
N ASN A 265 -4.78 9.76 14.70
CA ASN A 265 -5.72 9.43 15.77
C ASN A 265 -6.83 10.52 15.84
N PRO A 266 -8.12 10.17 15.97
CA PRO A 266 -9.23 11.15 16.07
C PRO A 266 -9.20 12.01 17.32
N SER A 267 -8.55 11.52 18.36
CA SER A 267 -8.72 12.03 19.72
C SER A 267 -7.74 13.17 20.04
N ASN A 268 -6.81 13.46 19.12
CA ASN A 268 -5.79 14.51 19.23
C ASN A 268 -5.58 15.25 17.90
#